data_AF-A0A430S7F9-F1
#
_entry.id   AF-A0A430S7F9-F1
#
_cell.length_a   1.000
_cell.length_b   1.000
_cell.length_c   1.000
_cell.angle_alpha   90.00
_cell.angle_beta   90.00
_cell.angle_gamma   90.00
#
_symmetry.space_group_name_H-M   'P 1'
#
loop_
_entity.id
_entity.type
_entity.pdbx_description
1 polymer ?
#
loop_
_entity_poly.entity_id
_entity_poly.type
_entity_poly.pdbx_seq_one_letter_code
_entity_poly.pdbx_strand_id
1 'polypeptide(L)' 'MVLLTRGKDKGLLDRLRALGIEAAEVALLEQVDLPGLEVLPGRLLQADWVAVTSKEGAKRLLWAWEKAGRPLLKVAAVGE' A
#
# COMPACT_ATOMS: atom_id res chain seq x y z
N MET A 1 3.24 -26.07 -10.81
CA MET A 1 3.84 -24.72 -10.75
C MET A 1 2.82 -23.61 -10.48
N VAL A 2 3.03 -22.80 -9.44
CA VAL A 2 2.32 -21.53 -9.13
C VAL A 2 3.24 -20.35 -9.44
N LEU A 3 2.73 -19.30 -10.09
CA LEU A 3 3.47 -18.06 -10.34
C LEU A 3 2.94 -16.93 -9.46
N LEU A 4 3.81 -16.38 -8.61
CA LEU A 4 3.51 -15.20 -7.79
C LEU A 4 3.88 -13.94 -8.55
N THR A 5 2.90 -13.09 -8.83
CA THR A 5 3.06 -11.95 -9.76
C THR A 5 3.16 -10.58 -9.10
N ARG A 6 3.04 -10.52 -7.77
CA ARG A 6 2.99 -9.25 -7.01
C ARG A 6 4.36 -8.71 -6.64
N GLY A 7 5.41 -9.52 -6.70
CA GLY A 7 6.80 -9.12 -6.41
C GLY A 7 7.09 -8.76 -4.95
N LYS A 8 6.18 -9.08 -4.02
CA LYS A 8 6.29 -8.69 -2.60
C LYS A 8 5.89 -9.80 -1.62
N ASP A 9 5.68 -11.02 -2.11
CA ASP A 9 5.07 -12.09 -1.34
C ASP A 9 6.09 -13.22 -1.05
N LYS A 10 7.30 -12.84 -0.58
CA LYS A 10 8.34 -13.82 -0.17
C LYS A 10 7.81 -14.84 0.85
N GLY A 11 7.01 -14.37 1.82
CA GLY A 11 6.39 -15.25 2.81
C GLY A 11 5.37 -16.24 2.23
N LEU A 12 4.70 -15.89 1.12
CA LEU A 12 3.82 -16.83 0.42
C LEU A 12 4.64 -17.85 -0.36
N LEU A 13 5.71 -17.43 -1.04
CA LEU A 13 6.62 -18.32 -1.76
C LEU A 13 7.19 -19.39 -0.82
N ASP A 14 7.67 -18.98 0.35
CA ASP A 14 8.25 -19.89 1.34
C ASP A 14 7.21 -20.88 1.89
N ARG A 15 5.98 -20.41 2.15
CA ARG A 15 4.87 -21.28 2.59
C ARG A 15 4.49 -22.30 1.53
N LEU A 16 4.40 -21.91 0.25
CA LEU A 16 4.10 -22.82 -0.84
C LEU A 16 5.17 -23.90 -0.97
N ARG A 17 6.45 -23.52 -0.90
CA ARG A 17 7.58 -24.46 -0.92
C ARG A 17 7.56 -25.42 0.27
N ALA A 18 7.26 -24.93 1.47
CA ALA A 18 7.14 -25.76 2.67
C ALA A 18 6.01 -26.79 2.57
N LEU A 19 4.97 -26.49 1.77
CA LEU A 19 3.88 -27.41 1.46
C LEU A 19 4.19 -28.37 0.30
N GLY A 20 5.41 -28.34 -0.25
CA GLY A 20 5.80 -29.15 -1.41
C GLY A 20 5.20 -28.66 -2.73
N ILE A 21 4.66 -27.44 -2.77
CA ILE A 21 4.09 -26.84 -3.98
C ILE A 21 5.20 -26.12 -4.75
N GLU A 22 5.42 -26.57 -5.98
CA GLU A 22 6.32 -25.89 -6.91
C GLU A 22 5.81 -24.47 -7.20
N ALA A 23 6.61 -23.46 -6.84
CA ALA A 23 6.27 -22.06 -7.02
C ALA A 23 7.50 -21.21 -7.39
N ALA A 24 7.25 -20.19 -8.23
CA ALA A 24 8.24 -19.18 -8.63
C ALA A 24 7.63 -17.77 -8.58
N GLU A 25 8.48 -16.75 -8.45
CA GLU A 25 8.07 -15.35 -8.44
C GLU A 25 8.48 -14.67 -9.75
N VAL A 26 7.55 -13.93 -10.34
CA VAL A 26 7.76 -13.08 -11.53
C VAL A 26 7.00 -11.79 -11.30
N ALA A 27 7.66 -10.74 -10.82
CA ALA A 27 6.99 -9.47 -10.53
C ALA A 27 6.41 -8.82 -11.79
N LEU A 28 5.09 -8.65 -11.84
CA LEU A 28 4.36 -7.97 -12.93
C LEU A 28 3.81 -6.61 -12.52
N LEU A 29 3.93 -6.25 -11.24
CA LEU A 29 3.45 -4.99 -10.69
C LEU A 29 4.59 -4.28 -9.99
N GLU A 30 4.65 -2.97 -10.22
CA GLU A 30 5.55 -2.05 -9.51
C GLU A 30 4.72 -1.00 -8.79
N GLN A 31 5.23 -0.52 -7.66
CA GLN A 31 4.66 0.60 -6.92
C GLN A 31 5.46 1.84 -7.23
N VAL A 32 4.83 2.78 -7.91
CA VAL A 32 5.48 4.03 -8.33
C VAL A 32 4.76 5.20 -7.67
N ASP A 33 5.54 6.11 -7.11
CA ASP A 33 5.01 7.38 -6.64
C ASP A 33 4.75 8.30 -7.82
N LEU A 34 3.51 8.81 -7.88
CA LEU A 34 3.10 9.76 -8.90
C LEU A 34 3.20 11.19 -8.36
N PRO A 35 3.28 12.21 -9.23
CA PRO A 35 3.38 13.62 -8.80
C PRO A 35 2.29 14.09 -7.83
N GLY A 36 1.12 13.43 -7.85
CA GLY A 36 0.04 13.69 -6.91
C GLY A 36 0.40 13.46 -5.43
N LEU A 37 1.44 12.67 -5.14
CA LEU A 37 1.91 12.44 -3.78
C LEU A 37 2.39 13.73 -3.12
N GLU A 38 3.16 14.56 -3.83
CA GLU A 38 3.76 15.78 -3.25
C GLU A 38 2.72 16.84 -2.88
N VAL A 39 1.57 16.86 -3.55
CA VAL A 39 0.49 17.81 -3.24
C VAL A 39 -0.48 17.27 -2.18
N LEU A 40 -0.39 15.99 -1.82
CA LEU A 40 -1.31 15.34 -0.88
C LEU A 40 -1.37 16.03 0.49
N PRO A 41 -0.25 16.44 1.14
CA PRO A 41 -0.31 17.10 2.44
C PRO A 41 -1.21 18.34 2.45
N GLY A 42 -1.10 19.19 1.43
CA GLY A 42 -1.92 20.40 1.31
C GLY A 42 -3.40 20.13 1.02
N ARG A 43 -3.71 18.99 0.39
CA ARG A 43 -5.09 18.56 0.12
C ARG A 43 -5.77 17.98 1.36
N LEU A 44 -5.02 17.35 2.27
CA LEU A 44 -5.58 16.81 3.51
C LEU A 44 -6.22 17.88 4.39
N LEU A 45 -5.70 19.11 4.37
CA LEU A 45 -6.25 20.24 5.12
C LEU A 45 -7.65 20.68 4.66
N GLN A 46 -8.07 20.24 3.46
CA GLN A 46 -9.35 20.57 2.85
C GLN A 46 -10.34 19.39 2.86
N ALA A 47 -9.93 18.25 3.43
CA ALA A 47 -10.72 17.02 3.37
C ALA A 47 -11.38 16.72 4.72
N ASP A 48 -12.68 16.47 4.72
CA ASP A 48 -13.40 16.00 5.91
C ASP A 48 -13.16 14.51 6.20
N TRP A 49 -12.92 13.73 5.15
CA TRP A 49 -12.74 12.28 5.18
C TRP A 49 -11.70 11.82 4.16
N VAL A 50 -10.99 10.75 4.49
CA VAL A 50 -10.12 10.03 3.58
C VAL A 50 -10.45 8.54 3.63
N ALA A 51 -10.64 7.93 2.45
CA ALA A 51 -10.76 6.50 2.31
C ALA A 51 -9.42 5.88 1.89
N VAL A 52 -8.95 4.89 2.64
CA VAL A 52 -7.71 4.15 2.38
C VAL A 52 -8.05 2.74 1.92
N THR A 53 -7.72 2.43 0.67
CA THR A 53 -8.11 1.17 0.02
C THR A 53 -6.99 0.15 -0.07
N SER A 54 -5.79 0.49 0.43
CA SER A 54 -4.65 -0.41 0.44
C SER A 54 -3.63 -0.04 1.51
N LYS A 55 -2.81 -1.01 1.91
CA LYS A 55 -1.68 -0.81 2.83
C LYS A 55 -0.72 0.28 2.32
N GLU A 56 -0.53 0.34 1.00
CA GLU A 56 0.35 1.34 0.38
C GLU A 56 -0.26 2.74 0.32
N GLY A 57 -1.59 2.83 0.20
CA GLY A 57 -2.32 4.08 0.41
C GLY A 57 -2.18 4.55 1.86
N ALA A 58 -2.24 3.63 2.82
CA ALA A 58 -2.10 3.94 4.24
C ALA A 58 -0.73 4.55 4.57
N LYS A 59 0.36 3.97 4.04
CA LYS A 59 1.72 4.51 4.22
C LYS A 59 1.88 5.92 3.65
N ARG A 60 1.35 6.16 2.45
CA ARG A 60 1.40 7.49 1.80
C ARG A 60 0.53 8.51 2.52
N LEU A 61 -0.64 8.08 3.01
CA LEU A 61 -1.49 8.92 3.85
C LEU A 61 -0.77 9.30 5.14
N LEU A 62 -0.14 8.34 5.83
CA LEU A 62 0.59 8.60 7.06
C LEU A 62 1.70 9.63 6.83
N TRP A 63 2.53 9.44 5.80
CA TRP A 63 3.57 10.40 5.42
C TRP A 63 2.99 11.79 5.14
N ALA A 64 1.90 11.88 4.38
CA ALA A 64 1.29 13.16 4.01
C ALA A 64 0.66 13.86 5.22
N TRP A 65 0.02 13.08 6.09
CA TRP A 65 -0.58 13.56 7.33
C TRP A 65 0.47 14.12 8.29
N GLU A 66 1.62 13.46 8.42
CA GLU A 66 2.75 13.97 9.20
C GLU A 66 3.32 15.25 8.59
N LYS A 67 3.54 15.30 7.27
CA LYS A 67 3.97 16.51 6.57
C LYS A 67 2.98 17.68 6.71
N ALA A 68 1.68 17.40 6.81
CA ALA A 68 0.64 18.40 6.99
C ALA A 68 0.52 18.91 8.44
N GLY A 69 1.36 18.44 9.36
CA GLY A 69 1.30 18.83 10.77
C GLY A 69 0.25 18.07 11.58
N ARG A 70 -0.12 16.87 11.14
CA ARG A 70 -1.07 15.96 11.81
C ARG A 70 -2.47 16.58 12.04
N PRO A 71 -3.14 17.09 10.98
CA PRO A 71 -4.48 17.64 11.11
C PRO A 71 -5.48 16.60 11.61
N LEU A 72 -6.55 17.04 12.27
CA LEU A 72 -7.66 16.14 12.61
C LEU A 72 -8.26 15.60 11.30
N LEU A 73 -8.24 14.28 11.12
CA LEU A 73 -8.64 13.64 9.89
C LEU A 73 -9.47 12.38 10.18
N LYS A 74 -10.64 12.26 9.56
CA LYS A 74 -11.45 11.05 9.64
C LYS A 74 -11.00 10.09 8.54
N VAL A 75 -10.68 8.86 8.94
CA VAL A 75 -10.16 7.85 8.04
C VAL A 75 -11.10 6.65 8.02
N ALA A 76 -11.50 6.22 6.82
CA ALA A 76 -12.14 4.93 6.58
C ALA A 76 -11.13 4.02 5.87
N ALA A 77 -11.02 2.76 6.30
CA ALA A 77 -10.11 1.78 5.70
C ALA A 77 -10.89 0.60 5.14
N VAL A 78 -10.43 0.07 4.01
CA VAL A 78 -10.91 -1.21 3.48
C VAL A 78 -9.99 -2.32 3.98
N GLY A 79 -10.55 -3.20 4.81
CA GLY A 79 -9.81 -4.28 5.47
C GLY A 79 -9.27 -3.89 6.85
N GLU A 80 -8.68 -4.88 7.52
CA GLU A 80 -8.00 -4.74 8.81
C GLU A 80 -6.58 -4.16 8.69
#